data_AF-A0A7K4MHF1-F1
#
_entry.id   AF-A0A7K4MHF1-F1
#
_cell.length_a   1.000
_cell.length_b   1.000
_cell.length_c   1.000
_cell.angle_alpha   90.00
_cell.angle_beta   90.00
_cell.angle_gamma   90.00
#
_symmetry.space_group_name_H-M   'P 1'
#
loop_
_entity.id
_entity.type
_entity.pdbx_description
1 polymer ?
#
loop_
_entity_poly.entity_id
_entity_poly.type
_entity_poly.pdbx_seq_one_letter_code
_entity_poly.pdbx_strand_id
1 'polypeptide(L)'
;MFLTIVSSFGFSNLSYGQGTGTAGGVNVEGSWYLGEGLKDGDYFEYSMCEIDLNDCAPIKLKMWIKGTISHETETLWDVRVVIIDGNKIIKGSWGLGKTSPEPITFDDDLFHYAIAFKSSLAWLGAFATGTEGDRIHGPQKFTAPAWGKIGAIGGAQLIPIREETIIVPAGTVDTIVVGWYSGDWNEIWIVDNFPYPVKAITYTWITTGIPPIMHQYTLLDYQENVMDDPFKDVVETIPKEELFGCTTEFPNYIGKHVTTKPNHTILVQYNYAPEFPMEGCNIDWKINFMNPYNDIEFIDQLHYDIWVLDEDGNKLRSYAEDLGKTELFNGFGQVHILLPVEEDAGLVRYVIFVHGTGPEYEIPDAKMGGYVSIEIEIDKNPLYEKSIVTTPTTQDLDEKSNEIPSWIKNNAGWWADGSIDDDSFIQGLQFLIKEGIMQIPPTTQGIGSGTNEIPSWIKNNAGWWADGSIDDDSFIQGLQFLIKEGIMTISS
;
A
#
# COMPACT_ATOMS: atom_id res chain seq x y z
N MET A 1 14.83 20.62 -8.67
CA MET A 1 14.55 21.90 -9.36
C MET A 1 13.09 22.20 -9.06
N PHE A 2 12.76 23.26 -8.31
CA PHE A 2 11.36 23.50 -7.91
C PHE A 2 10.51 23.79 -9.14
N LEU A 3 9.40 23.05 -9.33
CA LEU A 3 8.42 23.34 -10.37
C LEU A 3 7.83 24.73 -10.08
N THR A 4 8.25 25.72 -10.86
CA THR A 4 7.83 27.12 -10.72
C THR A 4 7.29 27.57 -12.07
N ILE A 5 6.02 27.30 -12.32
CA ILE A 5 5.29 27.86 -13.46
C ILE A 5 4.46 29.00 -12.90
N VAL A 6 5.01 30.21 -12.97
CA VAL A 6 4.30 31.43 -12.56
C VAL A 6 3.77 32.09 -13.81
N SER A 7 2.46 32.07 -13.96
CA SER A 7 1.76 32.88 -14.94
C SER A 7 1.05 34.01 -14.20
N SER A 8 1.46 35.26 -14.42
CA SER A 8 0.87 36.40 -13.73
C SER A 8 -0.55 36.66 -14.27
N PHE A 9 -1.56 36.05 -13.66
CA PHE A 9 -2.96 36.35 -13.96
C PHE A 9 -3.60 37.19 -12.87
N GLY A 10 -4.35 38.22 -13.30
CA GLY A 10 -4.99 39.18 -12.43
C GLY A 10 -6.20 38.58 -11.72
N PHE A 11 -6.19 38.66 -10.39
CA PHE A 11 -7.28 38.17 -9.54
C PHE A 11 -8.63 38.82 -9.86
N SER A 12 -9.63 37.99 -10.18
CA SER A 12 -11.04 38.37 -10.00
C SER A 12 -11.64 37.54 -8.87
N ASN A 13 -12.07 38.21 -7.79
CA ASN A 13 -12.90 37.62 -6.75
C ASN A 13 -14.27 37.26 -7.33
N LEU A 14 -14.68 35.99 -7.31
CA LEU A 14 -16.07 35.62 -7.58
C LEU A 14 -16.61 34.60 -6.56
N SER A 15 -17.89 34.83 -6.28
CA SER A 15 -18.74 34.28 -5.22
C SER A 15 -19.11 32.82 -5.44
N TYR A 16 -19.16 32.04 -4.35
CA TYR A 16 -19.79 30.73 -4.31
C TYR A 16 -21.30 30.84 -4.59
N GLY A 17 -21.75 30.26 -5.70
CA GLY A 17 -23.16 29.97 -5.94
C GLY A 17 -23.47 28.53 -5.54
N GLN A 18 -24.20 28.34 -4.45
CA GLN A 18 -24.78 27.04 -4.10
C GLN A 18 -25.95 26.73 -5.05
N GLY A 19 -25.63 26.06 -6.15
CA GLY A 19 -26.57 25.44 -7.06
C GLY A 19 -25.85 24.28 -7.75
N THR A 20 -26.54 23.19 -8.02
CA THR A 20 -26.01 22.04 -8.79
C THR A 20 -25.21 22.58 -9.98
N GLY A 21 -23.88 22.45 -9.95
CA GLY A 21 -22.96 23.01 -10.94
C GLY A 21 -23.26 22.43 -12.31
N THR A 22 -24.11 23.12 -13.07
CA THR A 22 -24.66 22.65 -14.36
C THR A 22 -23.97 23.32 -15.54
N ALA A 23 -23.24 24.40 -15.27
CA ALA A 23 -22.35 25.07 -16.21
C ALA A 23 -21.23 25.75 -15.41
N GLY A 24 -19.99 25.57 -15.87
CA GLY A 24 -18.80 26.23 -15.37
C GLY A 24 -18.08 26.97 -16.48
N GLY A 25 -16.76 26.81 -16.53
CA GLY A 25 -15.86 27.51 -17.45
C GLY A 25 -15.16 28.66 -16.74
N VAL A 26 -13.83 28.72 -16.88
CA VAL A 26 -12.99 29.78 -16.33
C VAL A 26 -12.48 30.66 -17.46
N ASN A 27 -12.19 31.93 -17.18
CA ASN A 27 -11.75 32.89 -18.19
C ASN A 27 -10.23 32.79 -18.43
N VAL A 28 -9.76 31.57 -18.67
CA VAL A 28 -8.36 31.24 -18.98
C VAL A 28 -8.32 30.72 -20.41
N GLU A 29 -7.44 31.29 -21.22
CA GLU A 29 -7.17 30.73 -22.55
C GLU A 29 -6.41 29.41 -22.42
N GLY A 30 -6.73 28.45 -23.29
CA GLY A 30 -6.09 27.14 -23.27
C GLY A 30 -7.09 25.99 -23.19
N SER A 31 -6.53 24.80 -23.16
CA SER A 31 -7.24 23.54 -23.06
C SER A 31 -6.33 22.55 -22.35
N TRP A 32 -6.90 21.47 -21.85
CA TRP A 32 -6.12 20.40 -21.27
C TRP A 32 -6.60 19.05 -21.79
N TYR A 33 -5.69 18.10 -21.82
CA TYR A 33 -5.98 16.68 -22.02
C TYR A 33 -4.96 15.83 -21.26
N LEU A 34 -5.33 14.59 -20.97
CA LEU A 34 -4.42 13.66 -20.31
C LEU A 34 -3.19 13.42 -21.20
N GLY A 35 -2.01 13.68 -20.69
CA GLY A 35 -0.75 13.55 -21.42
C GLY A 35 -0.24 14.81 -22.10
N GLU A 36 -0.93 15.94 -21.92
CA GLU A 36 -0.48 17.22 -22.48
C GLU A 36 0.93 17.58 -22.01
N GLY A 37 1.85 17.81 -22.94
CA GLY A 37 3.22 18.20 -22.61
C GLY A 37 4.13 17.07 -22.13
N LEU A 38 3.65 15.81 -22.09
CA LEU A 38 4.44 14.64 -21.70
C LEU A 38 5.61 14.40 -22.67
N LYS A 39 6.81 14.18 -22.13
CA LYS A 39 8.06 13.99 -22.89
C LYS A 39 8.86 12.80 -22.38
N ASP A 40 9.77 12.34 -23.25
CA ASP A 40 10.83 11.42 -22.87
C ASP A 40 11.68 12.04 -21.75
N GLY A 41 11.96 11.28 -20.71
CA GLY A 41 12.74 11.68 -19.54
C GLY A 41 11.92 12.33 -18.43
N ASP A 42 10.60 12.51 -18.58
CA ASP A 42 9.79 13.04 -17.48
C ASP A 42 9.69 12.02 -16.33
N TYR A 43 9.92 12.50 -15.10
CA TYR A 43 9.80 11.75 -13.86
C TYR A 43 8.71 12.36 -12.99
N PHE A 44 7.88 11.50 -12.40
CA PHE A 44 6.80 11.88 -11.49
C PHE A 44 6.88 11.04 -10.22
N GLU A 45 6.63 11.67 -9.07
CA GLU A 45 6.35 10.99 -7.82
C GLU A 45 5.03 11.48 -7.25
N TYR A 46 4.13 10.56 -6.93
CA TYR A 46 2.81 10.83 -6.36
C TYR A 46 2.64 10.11 -5.02
N SER A 47 1.97 10.76 -4.07
CA SER A 47 1.23 10.05 -3.03
C SER A 47 -0.19 9.89 -3.53
N MET A 48 -0.73 8.67 -3.50
CA MET A 48 -2.10 8.43 -3.93
C MET A 48 -2.78 7.34 -3.13
N CYS A 49 -4.11 7.37 -3.08
CA CYS A 49 -4.94 6.28 -2.64
C CYS A 49 -6.19 6.21 -3.52
N GLU A 50 -6.75 5.01 -3.63
CA GLU A 50 -7.94 4.69 -4.41
C GLU A 50 -8.74 3.65 -3.61
N ILE A 51 -10.06 3.76 -3.57
CA ILE A 51 -10.89 2.99 -2.64
C ILE A 51 -10.82 1.48 -2.86
N ASP A 52 -10.71 1.03 -4.10
CA ASP A 52 -10.59 -0.39 -4.45
C ASP A 52 -9.14 -0.89 -4.29
N LEU A 53 -8.18 0.02 -4.03
CA LEU A 53 -6.79 -0.28 -3.72
C LEU A 53 -6.51 -0.12 -2.22
N ASN A 54 -6.51 -1.23 -1.50
CA ASN A 54 -6.20 -1.29 -0.05
C ASN A 54 -7.07 -0.32 0.78
N ASP A 55 -8.37 -0.17 0.47
CA ASP A 55 -9.31 0.70 1.17
C ASP A 55 -8.84 2.18 1.25
N CYS A 56 -8.23 2.70 0.18
CA CYS A 56 -7.59 4.01 0.14
C CYS A 56 -6.45 4.19 1.17
N ALA A 57 -5.69 3.14 1.47
CA ALA A 57 -4.39 3.30 2.12
C ALA A 57 -3.43 4.06 1.17
N PRO A 58 -2.65 5.04 1.67
CA PRO A 58 -1.77 5.83 0.83
C PRO A 58 -0.56 5.01 0.35
N ILE A 59 -0.37 4.97 -0.97
CA ILE A 59 0.81 4.44 -1.63
C ILE A 59 1.66 5.57 -2.21
N LYS A 60 2.92 5.28 -2.53
CA LYS A 60 3.73 6.13 -3.41
C LYS A 60 3.87 5.47 -4.78
N LEU A 61 3.54 6.24 -5.80
CA LEU A 61 3.73 5.88 -7.21
C LEU A 61 4.86 6.74 -7.77
N LYS A 62 5.92 6.10 -8.28
CA LYS A 62 6.98 6.77 -9.04
C LYS A 62 6.92 6.29 -10.47
N MET A 63 6.95 7.22 -11.43
CA MET A 63 6.89 6.93 -12.85
C MET A 63 8.01 7.67 -13.56
N TRP A 64 8.70 6.99 -14.48
CA TRP A 64 9.70 7.60 -15.35
C TRP A 64 9.40 7.23 -16.81
N ILE A 65 9.19 8.25 -17.64
CA ILE A 65 8.95 8.11 -19.06
C ILE A 65 10.28 7.84 -19.75
N LYS A 66 10.68 6.58 -19.83
CA LYS A 66 11.95 6.17 -20.43
C LYS A 66 12.03 6.47 -21.93
N GLY A 67 10.89 6.41 -22.62
CA GLY A 67 10.80 6.67 -24.05
C GLY A 67 9.55 6.07 -24.67
N THR A 68 9.72 5.31 -25.76
CA THR A 68 8.61 4.68 -26.46
C THR A 68 8.90 3.22 -26.80
N ILE A 69 7.84 2.42 -26.87
CA ILE A 69 7.86 1.02 -27.27
C ILE A 69 6.81 0.77 -28.35
N SER A 70 7.09 -0.13 -29.28
CA SER A 70 6.11 -0.57 -30.28
C SER A 70 5.20 -1.64 -29.69
N HIS A 71 3.90 -1.52 -29.89
CA HIS A 71 2.90 -2.50 -29.46
C HIS A 71 1.91 -2.72 -30.61
N GLU A 72 1.94 -3.91 -31.19
CA GLU A 72 1.18 -4.26 -32.39
C GLU A 72 1.38 -3.25 -33.55
N THR A 73 0.37 -2.43 -33.83
CA THR A 73 0.38 -1.38 -34.87
C THR A 73 0.57 0.03 -34.31
N GLU A 74 0.66 0.17 -32.99
CA GLU A 74 0.71 1.45 -32.29
C GLU A 74 2.04 1.65 -31.56
N THR A 75 2.28 2.88 -31.12
CA THR A 75 3.43 3.23 -30.28
C THR A 75 2.91 3.65 -28.92
N LEU A 76 3.48 3.10 -27.86
CA LEU A 76 3.17 3.42 -26.48
C LEU A 76 4.32 4.21 -25.85
N TRP A 77 4.03 4.95 -24.77
CA TRP A 77 5.07 5.41 -23.85
C TRP A 77 5.64 4.22 -23.09
N ASP A 78 6.96 4.09 -23.05
CA ASP A 78 7.69 3.11 -22.23
C ASP A 78 7.92 3.73 -20.86
N VAL A 79 7.17 3.27 -19.85
CA VAL A 79 7.22 3.84 -18.51
C VAL A 79 7.82 2.81 -17.56
N ARG A 80 8.82 3.24 -16.78
CA ARG A 80 9.30 2.48 -15.62
C ARG A 80 8.57 2.97 -14.39
N VAL A 81 8.14 2.03 -13.55
CA VAL A 81 7.29 2.30 -12.40
C VAL A 81 7.93 1.71 -11.16
N VAL A 82 7.84 2.45 -10.05
CA VAL A 82 8.09 1.93 -8.70
C VAL A 82 6.91 2.26 -7.81
N ILE A 83 6.35 1.23 -7.19
CA ILE A 83 5.29 1.33 -6.19
C ILE A 83 5.90 1.10 -4.82
N ILE A 84 5.59 1.98 -3.87
CA ILE A 84 5.86 1.77 -2.44
C ILE A 84 4.51 1.73 -1.72
N ASP A 85 4.15 0.55 -1.24
CA ASP A 85 2.88 0.24 -0.59
C ASP A 85 3.19 -0.39 0.78
N GLY A 86 3.19 0.46 1.82
CA GLY A 86 3.72 0.08 3.14
C GLY A 86 5.17 -0.38 3.04
N ASN A 87 5.43 -1.65 3.38
CA ASN A 87 6.76 -2.28 3.32
C ASN A 87 7.04 -2.97 1.96
N LYS A 88 6.07 -2.96 1.04
CA LYS A 88 6.19 -3.57 -0.28
C LYS A 88 6.76 -2.54 -1.27
N ILE A 89 7.85 -2.88 -1.93
CA ILE A 89 8.43 -2.12 -3.04
C ILE A 89 8.36 -2.99 -4.29
N ILE A 90 7.63 -2.55 -5.31
CA ILE A 90 7.49 -3.26 -6.58
C ILE A 90 8.06 -2.36 -7.67
N LYS A 91 8.91 -2.89 -8.54
CA LYS A 91 9.32 -2.22 -9.77
C LYS A 91 8.70 -2.95 -10.94
N GLY A 92 8.59 -2.24 -12.04
CA GLY A 92 8.14 -2.85 -13.28
C GLY A 92 7.96 -1.80 -14.36
N SER A 93 7.11 -2.14 -15.32
CA SER A 93 6.91 -1.34 -16.51
C SER A 93 5.45 -1.26 -16.91
N TRP A 94 5.07 -0.08 -17.40
CA TRP A 94 3.79 0.18 -18.05
C TRP A 94 4.03 0.65 -19.49
N GLY A 95 3.21 0.18 -20.41
CA GLY A 95 3.04 0.79 -21.73
C GLY A 95 1.80 1.67 -21.74
N LEU A 96 1.98 3.00 -21.82
CA LEU A 96 0.86 3.94 -21.81
C LEU A 96 0.46 4.40 -23.21
N GLY A 97 -0.84 4.62 -23.44
CA GLY A 97 -1.35 5.18 -24.70
C GLY A 97 -0.74 6.55 -25.05
N LYS A 98 -0.53 6.83 -26.34
CA LYS A 98 0.05 8.12 -26.77
C LYS A 98 -0.92 9.30 -26.74
N THR A 99 -2.20 9.06 -27.03
CA THR A 99 -3.24 10.11 -27.08
C THR A 99 -3.99 10.25 -25.75
N SER A 100 -3.96 9.22 -24.90
CA SER A 100 -4.40 9.25 -23.50
C SER A 100 -3.45 8.33 -22.74
N PRO A 101 -2.47 8.84 -21.97
CA PRO A 101 -1.49 8.07 -21.22
C PRO A 101 -2.06 7.25 -20.06
N GLU A 102 -2.93 6.31 -20.40
CA GLU A 102 -3.46 5.25 -19.54
C GLU A 102 -2.71 3.94 -19.79
N PRO A 103 -2.56 3.06 -18.78
CA PRO A 103 -1.96 1.75 -18.95
C PRO A 103 -2.72 0.89 -19.97
N ILE A 104 -2.00 0.41 -20.98
CA ILE A 104 -2.48 -0.55 -21.98
C ILE A 104 -1.79 -1.91 -21.78
N THR A 105 -0.50 -1.88 -21.44
CA THR A 105 0.28 -3.05 -21.04
C THR A 105 0.96 -2.75 -19.72
N PHE A 106 1.16 -3.77 -18.89
CA PHE A 106 1.81 -3.65 -17.60
C PHE A 106 2.22 -5.04 -17.10
N ASP A 107 3.27 -5.09 -16.26
CA ASP A 107 3.68 -6.33 -15.60
C ASP A 107 2.59 -6.82 -14.63
N ASP A 108 2.44 -8.14 -14.47
CA ASP A 108 1.31 -8.75 -13.73
C ASP A 108 1.23 -8.27 -12.27
N ASP A 109 2.37 -8.12 -11.60
CA ASP A 109 2.45 -7.62 -10.22
C ASP A 109 2.00 -6.16 -10.06
N LEU A 110 1.87 -5.44 -11.18
CA LEU A 110 1.36 -4.08 -11.22
C LEU A 110 -0.13 -3.98 -11.58
N PHE A 111 -0.84 -5.11 -11.77
CA PHE A 111 -2.25 -5.12 -12.22
C PHE A 111 -3.14 -4.19 -11.39
N HIS A 112 -3.21 -4.39 -10.07
CA HIS A 112 -4.09 -3.60 -9.20
C HIS A 112 -3.72 -2.11 -9.18
N TYR A 113 -2.42 -1.80 -9.24
CA TYR A 113 -1.92 -0.42 -9.27
C TYR A 113 -2.20 0.27 -10.60
N ALA A 114 -2.12 -0.46 -11.72
CA ALA A 114 -2.48 0.05 -13.05
C ALA A 114 -3.98 0.37 -13.14
N ILE A 115 -4.83 -0.49 -12.56
CA ILE A 115 -6.28 -0.23 -12.47
C ILE A 115 -6.55 0.99 -11.59
N ALA A 116 -5.94 1.08 -10.40
CA ALA A 116 -6.09 2.23 -9.51
C ALA A 116 -5.60 3.53 -10.16
N PHE A 117 -4.48 3.51 -10.87
CA PHE A 117 -4.00 4.66 -11.64
C PHE A 117 -5.02 5.10 -12.70
N LYS A 118 -5.61 4.13 -13.41
CA LYS A 118 -6.62 4.40 -14.43
C LYS A 118 -7.92 4.97 -13.86
N SER A 119 -8.38 4.45 -12.71
CA SER A 119 -9.60 4.93 -12.04
C SER A 119 -9.41 6.24 -11.29
N SER A 120 -8.18 6.71 -11.10
CA SER A 120 -7.88 7.95 -10.36
C SER A 120 -7.07 8.98 -11.17
N LEU A 121 -5.74 8.85 -11.23
CA LEU A 121 -4.84 9.85 -11.79
C LEU A 121 -5.03 10.05 -13.31
N ALA A 122 -5.38 8.98 -14.02
CA ALA A 122 -5.68 9.00 -15.46
C ALA A 122 -7.17 9.18 -15.78
N TRP A 123 -8.06 9.28 -14.77
CA TRP A 123 -9.51 9.21 -14.94
C TRP A 123 -10.08 10.25 -15.91
N LEU A 124 -9.48 11.46 -15.93
CA LEU A 124 -9.89 12.53 -16.85
C LEU A 124 -9.69 12.19 -18.33
N GLY A 125 -8.90 11.16 -18.67
CA GLY A 125 -8.76 10.64 -20.03
C GLY A 125 -10.09 10.22 -20.67
N ALA A 126 -11.10 9.85 -19.87
CA ALA A 126 -12.45 9.58 -20.35
C ALA A 126 -13.18 10.81 -20.93
N PHE A 127 -12.71 12.03 -20.60
CA PHE A 127 -13.33 13.29 -21.02
C PHE A 127 -12.39 14.14 -21.89
N ALA A 128 -11.08 14.00 -21.73
CA ALA A 128 -10.08 14.85 -22.36
C ALA A 128 -8.87 14.04 -22.83
N THR A 129 -8.83 13.75 -24.13
CA THR A 129 -7.76 13.05 -24.85
C THR A 129 -7.04 14.01 -25.79
N GLY A 130 -5.80 13.68 -26.17
CA GLY A 130 -5.00 14.41 -27.14
C GLY A 130 -5.44 14.23 -28.60
N THR A 131 -6.61 13.64 -28.86
CA THR A 131 -7.11 13.40 -30.22
C THR A 131 -7.64 14.70 -30.83
N GLU A 132 -6.80 15.37 -31.62
CA GLU A 132 -7.20 16.61 -32.30
C GLU A 132 -8.42 16.41 -33.20
N GLY A 133 -9.35 17.36 -33.15
CA GLY A 133 -10.56 17.34 -33.98
C GLY A 133 -11.71 16.48 -33.44
N ASP A 134 -11.48 15.65 -32.42
CA ASP A 134 -12.56 15.04 -31.65
C ASP A 134 -13.28 16.13 -30.85
N ARG A 135 -14.56 16.33 -31.17
CA ARG A 135 -15.41 17.36 -30.54
C ARG A 135 -16.03 16.91 -29.22
N ILE A 136 -15.94 15.62 -28.90
CA ILE A 136 -16.55 15.03 -27.71
C ILE A 136 -15.47 14.82 -26.65
N HIS A 137 -14.40 14.11 -26.98
CA HIS A 137 -13.35 13.73 -26.03
C HIS A 137 -11.96 14.26 -26.40
N GLY A 138 -11.83 15.17 -27.36
CA GLY A 138 -10.55 15.82 -27.65
C GLY A 138 -10.10 16.77 -26.54
N PRO A 139 -9.09 17.62 -26.80
CA PRO A 139 -8.61 18.60 -25.82
C PRO A 139 -9.73 19.51 -25.33
N GLN A 140 -9.90 19.59 -24.00
CA GLN A 140 -11.02 20.28 -23.39
C GLN A 140 -10.64 21.70 -22.99
N LYS A 141 -11.38 22.68 -23.49
CA LYS A 141 -11.11 24.10 -23.20
C LYS A 141 -11.45 24.45 -21.76
N PHE A 142 -10.63 25.28 -21.12
CA PHE A 142 -10.92 25.81 -19.79
C PHE A 142 -12.15 26.73 -19.77
N THR A 143 -12.42 27.40 -20.89
CA THR A 143 -13.61 28.22 -21.12
C THR A 143 -14.89 27.41 -21.42
N ALA A 144 -14.78 26.10 -21.61
CA ALA A 144 -15.94 25.27 -21.93
C ALA A 144 -16.89 25.24 -20.72
N PRO A 145 -18.20 25.41 -20.94
CA PRO A 145 -19.17 25.37 -19.85
C PRO A 145 -19.26 23.98 -19.20
N ALA A 146 -18.84 22.93 -19.90
CA ALA A 146 -18.69 21.59 -19.36
C ALA A 146 -17.84 20.70 -20.27
N TRP A 147 -17.24 19.66 -19.70
CA TRP A 147 -16.42 18.66 -20.40
C TRP A 147 -17.16 17.34 -20.64
N GLY A 148 -18.15 17.00 -19.81
CA GLY A 148 -18.99 15.83 -20.03
C GLY A 148 -19.89 15.48 -18.85
N LYS A 149 -20.68 14.42 -19.00
CA LYS A 149 -21.58 13.90 -17.96
C LYS A 149 -21.09 12.56 -17.43
N ILE A 150 -21.18 12.37 -16.12
CA ILE A 150 -20.78 11.16 -15.43
C ILE A 150 -22.03 10.29 -15.24
N GLY A 151 -22.25 9.38 -16.20
CA GLY A 151 -23.46 8.55 -16.24
C GLY A 151 -23.65 7.66 -15.00
N ALA A 152 -22.55 7.16 -14.43
CA ALA A 152 -22.56 6.24 -13.28
C ALA A 152 -23.20 6.82 -12.01
N ILE A 153 -23.18 8.14 -11.84
CA ILE A 153 -23.71 8.83 -10.65
C ILE A 153 -24.95 9.69 -10.96
N GLY A 154 -25.74 9.27 -11.95
CA GLY A 154 -26.98 9.98 -12.31
C GLY A 154 -26.77 11.21 -13.20
N GLY A 155 -25.62 11.31 -13.87
CA GLY A 155 -25.38 12.32 -14.92
C GLY A 155 -24.86 13.66 -14.41
N ALA A 156 -24.14 13.68 -13.28
CA ALA A 156 -23.43 14.86 -12.80
C ALA A 156 -22.50 15.42 -13.88
N GLN A 157 -22.37 16.75 -13.95
CA GLN A 157 -21.61 17.42 -14.98
C GLN A 157 -20.17 17.70 -14.50
N LEU A 158 -19.18 17.26 -15.28
CA LEU A 158 -17.78 17.64 -15.10
C LEU A 158 -17.55 19.02 -15.72
N ILE A 159 -17.11 19.99 -14.92
CA ILE A 159 -16.94 21.39 -15.33
C ILE A 159 -15.61 21.97 -14.81
N PRO A 160 -15.02 22.95 -15.53
CA PRO A 160 -14.03 23.85 -14.94
C PRO A 160 -14.72 24.75 -13.91
N ILE A 161 -14.24 24.73 -12.67
CA ILE A 161 -14.87 25.39 -11.52
C ILE A 161 -14.25 26.76 -11.28
N ARG A 162 -12.92 26.80 -11.13
CA ARG A 162 -12.18 28.01 -10.74
C ARG A 162 -10.71 27.90 -11.09
N GLU A 163 -10.05 29.05 -11.06
CA GLU A 163 -8.60 29.16 -11.01
C GLU A 163 -8.15 29.14 -9.54
N GLU A 164 -7.06 28.44 -9.26
CA GLU A 164 -6.51 28.36 -7.91
C GLU A 164 -4.99 28.18 -7.95
N THR A 165 -4.25 29.04 -7.25
CA THR A 165 -2.83 28.80 -7.00
C THR A 165 -2.70 27.92 -5.76
N ILE A 166 -2.08 26.75 -5.91
CA ILE A 166 -1.89 25.79 -4.81
C ILE A 166 -0.41 25.54 -4.57
N ILE A 167 -0.11 25.03 -3.37
CA ILE A 167 1.21 24.54 -3.00
C ILE A 167 1.13 23.02 -2.84
N VAL A 168 1.92 22.30 -3.63
CA VAL A 168 2.17 20.86 -3.49
C VAL A 168 3.66 20.65 -3.18
N PRO A 169 4.09 19.48 -2.69
CA PRO A 169 5.51 19.26 -2.40
C PRO A 169 6.43 19.47 -3.61
N ALA A 170 5.95 19.24 -4.83
CA ALA A 170 6.71 19.51 -6.06
C ALA A 170 6.93 21.02 -6.35
N GLY A 171 6.11 21.91 -5.79
CA GLY A 171 6.21 23.35 -5.99
C GLY A 171 4.90 24.12 -5.84
N THR A 172 4.96 25.42 -6.13
CA THR A 172 3.77 26.29 -6.22
C THR A 172 3.34 26.39 -7.67
N VAL A 173 2.07 26.11 -7.94
CA VAL A 173 1.53 26.01 -9.31
C VAL A 173 0.19 26.73 -9.42
N ASP A 174 -0.01 27.42 -10.53
CA ASP A 174 -1.31 27.96 -10.94
C ASP A 174 -2.12 26.83 -11.60
N THR A 175 -3.32 26.58 -11.10
CA THR A 175 -4.14 25.45 -11.54
C THR A 175 -5.53 25.88 -11.97
N ILE A 176 -6.15 25.05 -12.81
CA ILE A 176 -7.58 25.06 -13.04
C ILE A 176 -8.16 23.89 -12.23
N VAL A 177 -9.15 24.17 -11.39
CA VAL A 177 -9.89 23.13 -10.67
C VAL A 177 -11.02 22.66 -11.57
N VAL A 178 -10.99 21.39 -11.94
CA VAL A 178 -12.10 20.72 -12.64
C VAL A 178 -12.77 19.76 -11.69
N GLY A 179 -14.08 19.61 -11.81
CA GLY A 179 -14.80 18.77 -10.87
C GLY A 179 -16.29 18.68 -11.11
N TRP A 180 -16.95 17.95 -10.24
CA TRP A 180 -18.40 17.77 -10.25
C TRP A 180 -18.94 17.80 -8.82
N TYR A 181 -20.24 18.08 -8.71
CA TYR A 181 -20.93 18.04 -7.43
C TYR A 181 -21.76 16.77 -7.31
N SER A 182 -21.60 16.05 -6.21
CA SER A 182 -22.30 14.80 -5.91
C SER A 182 -22.34 14.57 -4.40
N GLY A 183 -23.31 15.20 -3.73
CA GLY A 183 -23.36 15.24 -2.26
C GLY A 183 -22.35 16.23 -1.67
N ASP A 184 -21.11 16.15 -2.14
CA ASP A 184 -20.02 17.11 -1.92
C ASP A 184 -19.28 17.41 -3.25
N TRP A 185 -18.39 18.40 -3.25
CA TRP A 185 -17.51 18.70 -4.37
C TRP A 185 -16.40 17.66 -4.51
N ASN A 186 -16.27 17.15 -5.73
CA ASN A 186 -15.19 16.28 -6.16
C ASN A 186 -14.28 17.13 -7.04
N GLU A 187 -13.02 17.31 -6.63
CA GLU A 187 -12.14 18.32 -7.19
C GLU A 187 -10.83 17.70 -7.66
N ILE A 188 -10.40 18.11 -8.86
CA ILE A 188 -9.15 17.69 -9.50
C ILE A 188 -8.45 18.97 -9.99
N TRP A 189 -7.21 19.17 -9.56
CA TRP A 189 -6.40 20.34 -9.92
C TRP A 189 -5.48 19.95 -11.09
N ILE A 190 -5.67 20.62 -12.23
CA ILE A 190 -4.87 20.44 -13.45
C ILE A 190 -4.07 21.70 -13.75
N VAL A 191 -2.97 21.51 -14.47
CA VAL A 191 -2.07 22.60 -14.90
C VAL A 191 -1.99 22.56 -16.42
N ASP A 192 -2.12 23.73 -17.05
CA ASP A 192 -1.98 23.88 -18.50
C ASP A 192 -0.58 23.46 -18.96
N ASN A 193 -0.46 22.75 -20.08
CA ASN A 193 0.80 22.17 -20.56
C ASN A 193 1.50 21.20 -19.58
N PHE A 194 0.73 20.54 -18.71
CA PHE A 194 1.25 19.55 -17.77
C PHE A 194 0.43 18.25 -17.83
N PRO A 195 1.07 17.07 -17.88
CA PRO A 195 0.43 15.88 -18.43
C PRO A 195 -0.58 15.20 -17.51
N TYR A 196 -0.40 15.32 -16.20
CA TYR A 196 -1.25 14.67 -15.20
C TYR A 196 -1.75 15.70 -14.18
N PRO A 197 -2.94 15.50 -13.59
CA PRO A 197 -3.38 16.32 -12.47
C PRO A 197 -2.35 16.37 -11.34
N VAL A 198 -2.21 17.51 -10.67
CA VAL A 198 -1.23 17.70 -9.59
C VAL A 198 -1.79 17.38 -8.21
N LYS A 199 -3.12 17.37 -8.08
CA LYS A 199 -3.84 17.07 -6.85
C LYS A 199 -5.27 16.65 -7.17
N ALA A 200 -5.86 15.79 -6.36
CA ALA A 200 -7.31 15.54 -6.38
C ALA A 200 -7.82 15.09 -5.02
N ILE A 201 -9.11 15.30 -4.79
CA ILE A 201 -9.90 14.65 -3.75
C ILE A 201 -11.32 14.40 -4.28
N THR A 202 -11.74 13.15 -4.25
CA THR A 202 -13.06 12.71 -4.71
C THR A 202 -13.68 11.74 -3.71
N TYR A 203 -14.97 11.54 -3.83
CA TYR A 203 -15.82 10.88 -2.87
C TYR A 203 -16.75 9.91 -3.57
N THR A 204 -17.05 8.79 -2.93
CA THR A 204 -18.04 7.86 -3.48
C THR A 204 -19.44 8.45 -3.43
N TRP A 205 -20.27 8.05 -4.38
CA TRP A 205 -21.68 8.41 -4.36
C TRP A 205 -22.40 7.54 -3.33
N ILE A 206 -22.92 8.16 -2.28
CA ILE A 206 -23.74 7.49 -1.26
C ILE A 206 -25.08 8.20 -1.08
N THR A 207 -26.08 7.47 -0.60
CA THR A 207 -27.42 7.99 -0.31
C THR A 207 -27.58 8.46 1.14
N THR A 208 -26.75 8.00 2.07
CA THR A 208 -26.78 8.36 3.51
C THR A 208 -25.41 8.18 4.16
N GLY A 209 -24.97 9.10 5.03
CA GLY A 209 -23.70 9.02 5.76
C GLY A 209 -22.66 10.05 5.30
N ILE A 210 -21.41 9.87 5.73
CA ILE A 210 -20.24 10.63 5.23
C ILE A 210 -19.64 9.81 4.08
N PRO A 211 -19.52 10.36 2.86
CA PRO A 211 -18.98 9.59 1.74
C PRO A 211 -17.50 9.29 1.97
N PRO A 212 -17.06 8.02 1.87
CA PRO A 212 -15.64 7.70 1.89
C PRO A 212 -14.94 8.34 0.69
N ILE A 213 -13.64 8.56 0.84
CA ILE A 213 -12.78 9.03 -0.24
C ILE A 213 -12.77 7.96 -1.32
N MET A 214 -13.09 8.34 -2.56
CA MET A 214 -12.98 7.44 -3.71
C MET A 214 -11.53 7.39 -4.19
N HIS A 215 -10.92 8.56 -4.38
CA HIS A 215 -9.48 8.65 -4.59
C HIS A 215 -8.94 10.02 -4.17
N GLN A 216 -7.70 10.01 -3.71
CA GLN A 216 -6.96 11.22 -3.36
C GLN A 216 -5.52 11.06 -3.84
N TYR A 217 -4.96 12.12 -4.42
CA TYR A 217 -3.55 12.12 -4.78
C TYR A 217 -2.93 13.51 -4.73
N THR A 218 -1.61 13.55 -4.62
CA THR A 218 -0.81 14.78 -4.62
C THR A 218 0.54 14.50 -5.26
N LEU A 219 0.92 15.37 -6.21
CA LEU A 219 2.24 15.35 -6.84
C LEU A 219 3.31 15.75 -5.82
N LEU A 220 4.22 14.83 -5.54
CA LEU A 220 5.31 14.99 -4.59
C LEU A 220 6.58 15.55 -5.24
N ASP A 221 6.93 15.05 -6.43
CA ASP A 221 8.11 15.49 -7.19
C ASP A 221 7.87 15.39 -8.69
N TYR A 222 8.51 16.27 -9.45
CA TYR A 222 8.53 16.25 -10.90
C TYR A 222 9.88 16.72 -11.42
N GLN A 223 10.46 15.96 -12.35
CA GLN A 223 11.73 16.31 -12.98
C GLN A 223 11.65 16.05 -14.48
N GLU A 224 12.15 17.00 -15.28
CA GLU A 224 12.23 16.87 -16.73
C GLU A 224 13.60 16.37 -17.17
N ASN A 225 13.65 15.68 -18.31
CA ASN A 225 14.89 15.27 -18.97
C ASN A 225 15.80 14.38 -18.08
N VAL A 226 15.21 13.51 -17.27
CA VAL A 226 15.93 12.49 -16.51
C VAL A 226 16.44 11.44 -17.50
N MET A 227 17.76 11.41 -17.70
CA MET A 227 18.43 10.54 -18.69
C MET A 227 18.87 9.20 -18.12
N ASP A 228 19.32 9.19 -16.87
CA ASP A 228 19.76 7.98 -16.17
C ASP A 228 18.57 7.35 -15.44
N ASP A 229 18.53 6.02 -15.38
CA ASP A 229 17.46 5.29 -14.70
C ASP A 229 17.39 5.71 -13.21
N PRO A 230 16.31 6.42 -12.79
CA PRO A 230 16.18 6.91 -11.42
C PRO A 230 15.89 5.77 -10.43
N PHE A 231 15.63 4.56 -10.92
CA PHE A 231 15.27 3.39 -10.12
C PHE A 231 16.37 2.35 -10.07
N LYS A 232 17.57 2.63 -10.58
CA LYS A 232 18.68 1.66 -10.65
C LYS A 232 19.05 1.06 -9.28
N ASP A 233 19.02 1.87 -8.23
CA ASP A 233 19.40 1.49 -6.86
C ASP A 233 18.19 1.06 -6.00
N VAL A 234 16.99 1.09 -6.57
CA VAL A 234 15.78 0.61 -5.88
C VAL A 234 15.81 -0.90 -5.86
N VAL A 235 15.75 -1.47 -4.65
CA VAL A 235 15.63 -2.91 -4.39
C VAL A 235 14.15 -3.24 -4.17
N GLU A 236 13.64 -4.21 -4.92
CA GLU A 236 12.28 -4.72 -4.73
C GLU A 236 12.16 -5.46 -3.40
N THR A 237 11.01 -5.32 -2.76
CA THR A 237 10.60 -6.28 -1.75
C THR A 237 10.12 -7.52 -2.49
N ILE A 238 10.85 -8.62 -2.41
CA ILE A 238 10.36 -9.89 -2.94
C ILE A 238 9.07 -10.23 -2.18
N PRO A 239 7.92 -10.43 -2.86
CA PRO A 239 6.69 -10.81 -2.20
C PRO A 239 6.93 -12.03 -1.32
N LYS A 240 6.36 -12.04 -0.11
CA LYS A 240 6.44 -13.17 0.83
C LYS A 240 6.01 -14.46 0.12
N GLU A 241 5.02 -14.34 -0.74
CA GLU A 241 4.48 -15.40 -1.57
C GLU A 241 5.51 -15.95 -2.56
N GLU A 242 6.31 -15.10 -3.20
CA GLU A 242 7.34 -15.55 -4.15
C GLU A 242 8.54 -16.17 -3.42
N LEU A 243 8.96 -15.56 -2.30
CA LEU A 243 9.98 -16.11 -1.39
C LEU A 243 9.63 -17.53 -0.93
N PHE A 244 8.35 -17.74 -0.59
CA PHE A 244 7.87 -18.98 -0.01
C PHE A 244 7.19 -19.91 -1.02
N GLY A 245 7.19 -19.57 -2.31
CA GLY A 245 6.57 -20.38 -3.37
C GLY A 245 5.06 -20.56 -3.19
N CYS A 246 4.38 -19.59 -2.59
CA CYS A 246 2.94 -19.60 -2.35
C CYS A 246 2.15 -19.34 -3.63
N THR A 247 0.97 -19.96 -3.73
CA THR A 247 0.01 -19.62 -4.78
C THR A 247 -0.69 -18.29 -4.49
N THR A 248 -0.88 -17.48 -5.52
CA THR A 248 -1.69 -16.25 -5.49
C THR A 248 -3.06 -16.45 -6.16
N GLU A 249 -3.23 -17.55 -6.89
CA GLU A 249 -4.51 -17.98 -7.45
C GLU A 249 -5.11 -19.10 -6.60
N PHE A 250 -6.41 -19.00 -6.30
CA PHE A 250 -7.12 -19.92 -5.40
C PHE A 250 -8.23 -20.68 -6.14
N PRO A 251 -7.88 -21.62 -7.04
CA PRO A 251 -8.87 -22.51 -7.65
C PRO A 251 -9.32 -23.59 -6.64
N ASN A 252 -10.51 -24.15 -6.86
CA ASN A 252 -11.03 -25.33 -6.15
C ASN A 252 -11.25 -25.15 -4.65
N TYR A 253 -12.20 -24.28 -4.28
CA TYR A 253 -12.60 -24.15 -2.88
C TYR A 253 -13.24 -25.43 -2.33
N ILE A 254 -12.87 -25.77 -1.11
CA ILE A 254 -13.50 -26.80 -0.30
C ILE A 254 -14.21 -26.18 0.90
N GLY A 255 -15.33 -26.75 1.30
CA GLY A 255 -16.18 -26.10 2.29
C GLY A 255 -17.31 -26.97 2.82
N LYS A 256 -17.94 -26.52 3.91
CA LYS A 256 -19.11 -27.16 4.52
C LYS A 256 -20.11 -26.12 5.00
N HIS A 257 -21.32 -26.59 5.25
CA HIS A 257 -22.40 -25.84 5.88
C HIS A 257 -22.59 -26.39 7.28
N VAL A 258 -22.36 -25.57 8.31
CA VAL A 258 -22.37 -25.99 9.71
C VAL A 258 -23.06 -24.94 10.55
N THR A 259 -23.89 -25.34 11.52
CA THR A 259 -24.51 -24.39 12.45
C THR A 259 -23.61 -24.13 13.65
N THR A 260 -23.67 -22.90 14.17
CA THR A 260 -22.89 -22.48 15.34
C THR A 260 -23.23 -23.30 16.59
N LYS A 261 -22.22 -23.65 17.38
CA LYS A 261 -22.42 -24.25 18.71
C LYS A 261 -22.42 -23.17 19.80
N PRO A 262 -23.09 -23.40 20.94
CA PRO A 262 -23.95 -24.55 21.26
C PRO A 262 -25.41 -24.40 20.79
N ASN A 263 -25.83 -23.18 20.41
CA ASN A 263 -27.25 -22.84 20.26
C ASN A 263 -27.80 -22.95 18.83
N HIS A 264 -26.98 -23.28 17.84
CA HIS A 264 -27.36 -23.41 16.43
C HIS A 264 -28.06 -22.16 15.87
N THR A 265 -27.58 -20.98 16.28
CA THR A 265 -28.18 -19.66 15.98
C THR A 265 -27.90 -19.18 14.56
N ILE A 266 -26.79 -19.60 13.97
CA ILE A 266 -26.32 -19.16 12.65
C ILE A 266 -25.87 -20.38 11.85
N LEU A 267 -26.26 -20.43 10.57
CA LEU A 267 -25.70 -21.35 9.59
C LEU A 267 -24.48 -20.69 8.93
N VAL A 268 -23.31 -21.26 9.17
CA VAL A 268 -22.06 -20.82 8.56
C VAL A 268 -21.75 -21.73 7.39
N GLN A 269 -21.76 -21.18 6.18
CA GLN A 269 -21.12 -21.80 5.02
C GLN A 269 -19.72 -21.21 4.91
N TYR A 270 -18.70 -22.02 5.14
CA TYR A 270 -17.32 -21.63 4.91
C TYR A 270 -16.78 -22.39 3.70
N ASN A 271 -16.03 -21.70 2.86
CA ASN A 271 -15.23 -22.29 1.80
C ASN A 271 -13.82 -21.72 1.88
N TYR A 272 -12.80 -22.54 1.68
CA TYR A 272 -11.42 -22.09 1.66
C TYR A 272 -10.60 -22.74 0.55
N ALA A 273 -9.52 -22.08 0.15
CA ALA A 273 -8.53 -22.58 -0.80
C ALA A 273 -7.13 -22.04 -0.45
N PRO A 274 -6.04 -22.76 -0.77
CA PRO A 274 -6.02 -24.12 -1.34
C PRO A 274 -6.47 -25.19 -0.32
N GLU A 275 -6.75 -26.40 -0.79
CA GLU A 275 -7.09 -27.55 0.09
C GLU A 275 -5.95 -27.91 1.06
N PHE A 276 -4.71 -27.75 0.61
CA PHE A 276 -3.48 -27.99 1.38
C PHE A 276 -2.66 -26.69 1.44
N PRO A 277 -2.99 -25.76 2.35
CA PRO A 277 -2.22 -24.55 2.53
C PRO A 277 -0.87 -24.84 3.17
N MET A 278 0.14 -24.03 2.85
CA MET A 278 1.50 -24.20 3.32
C MET A 278 1.86 -23.15 4.38
N GLU A 279 2.80 -23.49 5.26
CA GLU A 279 3.35 -22.53 6.23
C GLU A 279 3.83 -21.25 5.55
N GLY A 280 3.51 -20.10 6.16
CA GLY A 280 3.89 -18.78 5.65
C GLY A 280 3.05 -18.25 4.48
N CYS A 281 2.20 -19.08 3.87
CA CYS A 281 1.31 -18.69 2.78
C CYS A 281 -0.06 -18.22 3.29
N ASN A 282 -0.94 -17.82 2.37
CA ASN A 282 -2.30 -17.39 2.70
C ASN A 282 -3.33 -18.49 2.38
N ILE A 283 -4.43 -18.47 3.12
CA ILE A 283 -5.66 -19.21 2.84
C ILE A 283 -6.71 -18.21 2.41
N ASP A 284 -7.32 -18.40 1.24
CA ASP A 284 -8.44 -17.60 0.79
C ASP A 284 -9.76 -18.18 1.31
N TRP A 285 -10.45 -17.42 2.16
CA TRP A 285 -11.68 -17.78 2.84
C TRP A 285 -12.88 -17.02 2.29
N LYS A 286 -13.96 -17.75 2.02
CA LYS A 286 -15.29 -17.23 1.69
C LYS A 286 -16.30 -17.76 2.69
N ILE A 287 -16.79 -16.89 3.55
CA ILE A 287 -17.67 -17.24 4.68
C ILE A 287 -19.01 -16.53 4.51
N ASN A 288 -20.09 -17.30 4.55
CA ASN A 288 -21.47 -16.83 4.52
C ASN A 288 -22.15 -17.17 5.85
N PHE A 289 -22.74 -16.18 6.50
CA PHE A 289 -23.52 -16.30 7.73
C PHE A 289 -24.99 -16.15 7.39
N MET A 290 -25.77 -17.21 7.60
CA MET A 290 -27.14 -17.33 7.13
C MET A 290 -28.07 -17.79 8.24
N ASN A 291 -29.37 -17.60 8.04
CA ASN A 291 -30.40 -18.13 8.93
C ASN A 291 -30.40 -19.68 8.88
N PRO A 292 -30.32 -20.38 10.02
CA PRO A 292 -30.36 -21.85 10.09
C PRO A 292 -31.59 -22.51 9.46
N TYR A 293 -32.69 -21.77 9.35
CA TYR A 293 -33.96 -22.26 8.81
C TYR A 293 -34.23 -21.76 7.39
N ASN A 294 -33.40 -20.84 6.88
CA ASN A 294 -33.54 -20.23 5.56
C ASN A 294 -32.16 -19.83 5.01
N ASP A 295 -31.55 -20.71 4.24
CA ASP A 295 -30.19 -20.58 3.68
C ASP A 295 -30.05 -19.53 2.56
N ILE A 296 -31.11 -18.77 2.27
CA ILE A 296 -31.11 -17.64 1.33
C ILE A 296 -31.06 -16.30 2.11
N GLU A 297 -31.33 -16.32 3.42
CA GLU A 297 -31.34 -15.14 4.27
C GLU A 297 -30.00 -14.98 4.99
N PHE A 298 -29.23 -13.97 4.59
CA PHE A 298 -27.98 -13.60 5.24
C PHE A 298 -28.22 -12.82 6.52
N ILE A 299 -27.35 -13.04 7.51
CA ILE A 299 -27.38 -12.32 8.79
C ILE A 299 -26.52 -11.07 8.67
N ASP A 300 -27.11 -9.90 8.86
CA ASP A 300 -26.43 -8.62 8.82
C ASP A 300 -25.82 -8.22 10.18
N GLN A 301 -24.99 -7.18 10.15
CA GLN A 301 -24.40 -6.56 11.35
C GLN A 301 -23.70 -7.55 12.29
N LEU A 302 -22.89 -8.43 11.72
CA LEU A 302 -22.23 -9.50 12.43
C LEU A 302 -20.92 -9.03 13.06
N HIS A 303 -20.73 -9.35 14.33
CA HIS A 303 -19.46 -9.24 15.03
C HIS A 303 -18.85 -10.63 15.19
N TYR A 304 -17.66 -10.85 14.65
CA TYR A 304 -17.04 -12.18 14.55
C TYR A 304 -15.51 -12.09 14.62
N ASP A 305 -14.87 -13.24 14.72
CA ASP A 305 -13.41 -13.38 14.70
C ASP A 305 -13.04 -14.78 14.16
N ILE A 306 -11.80 -14.94 13.72
CA ILE A 306 -11.21 -16.22 13.36
C ILE A 306 -10.09 -16.49 14.35
N TRP A 307 -10.29 -17.51 15.19
CA TRP A 307 -9.31 -17.93 16.17
C TRP A 307 -8.56 -19.16 15.72
N VAL A 308 -7.33 -19.29 16.19
CA VAL A 308 -6.60 -20.56 16.18
C VAL A 308 -6.53 -21.07 17.62
N LEU A 309 -6.90 -22.33 17.82
CA LEU A 309 -6.87 -22.97 19.13
C LEU A 309 -5.79 -24.04 19.20
N ASP A 310 -5.24 -24.24 20.40
CA ASP A 310 -4.41 -25.41 20.70
C ASP A 310 -5.25 -26.69 20.86
N GLU A 311 -4.59 -27.82 21.14
CA GLU A 311 -5.24 -29.11 21.36
C GLU A 311 -6.21 -29.11 22.55
N ASP A 312 -5.92 -28.31 23.58
CA ASP A 312 -6.70 -28.17 24.81
C ASP A 312 -7.87 -27.17 24.68
N GLY A 313 -7.94 -26.43 23.55
CA GLY A 313 -8.97 -25.45 23.26
C GLY A 313 -8.67 -24.03 23.74
N ASN A 314 -7.44 -23.73 24.14
CA ASN A 314 -7.02 -22.37 24.45
C ASN A 314 -6.74 -21.57 23.16
N LYS A 315 -7.08 -20.28 23.16
CA LYS A 315 -6.83 -19.38 22.04
C LYS A 315 -5.33 -19.11 21.91
N LEU A 316 -4.73 -19.53 20.79
CA LEU A 316 -3.36 -19.22 20.41
C LEU A 316 -3.26 -17.90 19.65
N ARG A 317 -4.24 -17.62 18.78
CA ARG A 317 -4.24 -16.46 17.89
C ARG A 317 -5.66 -15.98 17.60
N SER A 318 -5.82 -14.68 17.38
CA SER A 318 -7.04 -14.04 16.88
C SER A 318 -6.69 -13.18 15.68
N TYR A 319 -7.38 -13.41 14.57
CA TYR A 319 -7.17 -12.64 13.36
C TYR A 319 -7.61 -11.17 13.54
N ALA A 320 -8.64 -10.90 14.34
CA ALA A 320 -8.98 -9.52 14.71
C ALA A 320 -7.82 -8.82 15.43
N GLU A 321 -7.19 -9.49 16.39
CA GLU A 321 -6.06 -8.94 17.16
C GLU A 321 -4.84 -8.67 16.28
N ASP A 322 -4.57 -9.51 15.28
CA ASP A 322 -3.50 -9.28 14.30
C ASP A 322 -3.70 -7.99 13.49
N LEU A 323 -4.96 -7.62 13.25
CA LEU A 323 -5.34 -6.37 12.59
C LEU A 323 -5.44 -5.18 13.57
N GLY A 324 -5.08 -5.38 14.84
CA GLY A 324 -5.18 -4.36 15.90
C GLY A 324 -6.63 -4.07 16.32
N LYS A 325 -7.56 -5.00 16.08
CA LYS A 325 -8.99 -4.89 16.41
C LYS A 325 -9.36 -5.85 17.53
N THR A 326 -10.46 -5.56 18.23
CA THR A 326 -11.02 -6.48 19.25
C THR A 326 -11.91 -7.56 18.64
N GLU A 327 -12.57 -7.24 17.53
CA GLU A 327 -13.42 -8.13 16.74
C GLU A 327 -13.52 -7.59 15.30
N LEU A 328 -13.98 -8.43 14.39
CA LEU A 328 -14.28 -8.09 13.00
C LEU A 328 -15.77 -7.78 12.85
N PHE A 329 -16.10 -6.82 11.99
CA PHE A 329 -17.48 -6.46 11.68
C PHE A 329 -17.82 -6.78 10.22
N ASN A 330 -19.03 -7.28 9.97
CA ASN A 330 -19.56 -7.44 8.61
C ASN A 330 -21.04 -7.04 8.53
N GLY A 331 -21.35 -6.09 7.65
CA GLY A 331 -22.71 -5.56 7.51
C GLY A 331 -23.69 -6.43 6.72
N PHE A 332 -23.25 -7.48 6.02
CA PHE A 332 -24.07 -8.16 5.00
C PHE A 332 -24.08 -9.70 5.08
N GLY A 333 -23.44 -10.28 6.10
CA GLY A 333 -23.35 -11.73 6.31
C GLY A 333 -22.47 -12.46 5.30
N GLN A 334 -21.69 -11.76 4.49
CA GLN A 334 -20.80 -12.37 3.49
C GLN A 334 -19.41 -11.78 3.62
N VAL A 335 -18.42 -12.66 3.74
CA VAL A 335 -17.06 -12.30 4.06
C VAL A 335 -16.10 -12.99 3.10
N HIS A 336 -15.15 -12.23 2.59
CA HIS A 336 -14.01 -12.71 1.83
C HIS A 336 -12.74 -12.26 2.54
N ILE A 337 -11.89 -13.20 2.99
CA ILE A 337 -10.66 -12.92 3.74
C ILE A 337 -9.51 -13.70 3.13
N LEU A 338 -8.37 -13.03 2.92
CA LEU A 338 -7.10 -13.69 2.68
C LEU A 338 -6.35 -13.81 4.01
N LEU A 339 -6.37 -14.99 4.63
CA LEU A 339 -5.85 -15.24 5.98
C LEU A 339 -4.39 -15.72 5.94
N PRO A 340 -3.42 -15.03 6.55
CA PRO A 340 -2.03 -15.49 6.61
C PRO A 340 -1.85 -16.65 7.59
N VAL A 341 -1.21 -17.73 7.13
CA VAL A 341 -0.83 -18.88 7.95
C VAL A 341 0.46 -18.56 8.70
N GLU A 342 0.39 -18.51 10.03
CA GLU A 342 1.55 -18.34 10.93
C GLU A 342 1.81 -19.59 11.78
N GLU A 343 0.91 -20.56 11.68
CA GLU A 343 0.91 -21.81 12.41
C GLU A 343 1.95 -22.78 11.82
N ASP A 344 2.47 -23.68 12.66
CA ASP A 344 3.35 -24.74 12.21
C ASP A 344 2.60 -25.79 11.38
N ALA A 345 3.33 -26.49 10.53
CA ALA A 345 2.83 -27.62 9.77
C ALA A 345 2.20 -28.68 10.67
N GLY A 346 1.05 -29.19 10.24
CA GLY A 346 0.24 -30.14 10.99
C GLY A 346 -1.23 -29.76 10.99
N LEU A 347 -2.00 -30.48 11.81
CA LEU A 347 -3.44 -30.26 11.90
C LEU A 347 -3.74 -29.04 12.78
N VAL A 348 -4.21 -27.97 12.15
CA VAL A 348 -4.54 -26.71 12.82
C VAL A 348 -6.04 -26.57 13.00
N ARG A 349 -6.47 -26.14 14.18
CA ARG A 349 -7.88 -25.91 14.52
C ARG A 349 -8.22 -24.42 14.44
N TYR A 350 -8.85 -24.04 13.34
CA TYR A 350 -9.49 -22.73 13.18
C TYR A 350 -10.88 -22.73 13.81
N VAL A 351 -11.28 -21.61 14.39
CA VAL A 351 -12.62 -21.38 14.93
C VAL A 351 -13.16 -20.06 14.42
N ILE A 352 -14.24 -20.13 13.64
CA ILE A 352 -15.04 -18.95 13.32
C ILE A 352 -15.91 -18.69 14.56
N PHE A 353 -15.58 -17.64 15.31
CA PHE A 353 -16.30 -17.24 16.51
C PHE A 353 -17.21 -16.06 16.19
N VAL A 354 -18.49 -16.15 16.51
CA VAL A 354 -19.45 -15.06 16.38
C VAL A 354 -19.73 -14.50 17.77
N HIS A 355 -19.35 -13.24 17.99
CA HIS A 355 -19.62 -12.51 19.23
C HIS A 355 -21.10 -12.17 19.36
N GLY A 356 -21.77 -11.82 18.26
CA GLY A 356 -23.19 -11.52 18.22
C GLY A 356 -23.56 -10.68 17.00
N THR A 357 -24.71 -10.00 17.07
CA THR A 357 -25.17 -9.07 16.03
C THR A 357 -25.52 -7.71 16.60
N GLY A 358 -25.32 -6.64 15.83
CA GLY A 358 -25.65 -5.27 16.21
C GLY A 358 -24.75 -4.24 15.52
N PRO A 359 -25.03 -2.94 15.69
CA PRO A 359 -24.26 -1.89 15.02
C PRO A 359 -22.75 -1.98 15.31
N GLU A 360 -21.90 -1.60 14.33
CA GLU A 360 -20.43 -1.75 14.40
C GLU A 360 -19.78 -1.13 15.64
N TYR A 361 -20.32 -0.01 16.13
CA TYR A 361 -19.75 0.74 17.26
C TYR A 361 -20.51 0.53 18.57
N GLU A 362 -21.34 -0.51 18.63
CA GLU A 362 -22.11 -0.89 19.81
C GLU A 362 -21.74 -2.29 20.29
N ILE A 363 -22.05 -2.59 21.55
CA ILE A 363 -21.83 -3.92 22.11
C ILE A 363 -22.80 -4.89 21.42
N PRO A 364 -22.31 -5.96 20.76
CA PRO A 364 -23.18 -6.89 20.03
C PRO A 364 -24.12 -7.67 20.95
N ASP A 365 -25.31 -8.01 20.44
CA ASP A 365 -26.23 -8.93 21.11
C ASP A 365 -25.71 -10.37 21.02
N ALA A 366 -25.11 -10.82 22.12
CA ALA A 366 -24.54 -12.16 22.25
C ALA A 366 -25.56 -13.31 22.11
N LYS A 367 -26.87 -13.04 22.04
CA LYS A 367 -27.89 -14.08 21.79
C LYS A 367 -27.66 -14.85 20.49
N MET A 368 -27.15 -14.17 19.46
CA MET A 368 -26.83 -14.80 18.17
C MET A 368 -25.43 -15.43 18.16
N GLY A 369 -24.64 -15.21 19.20
CA GLY A 369 -23.26 -15.69 19.30
C GLY A 369 -23.13 -17.21 19.34
N GLY A 370 -21.95 -17.68 18.92
CA GLY A 370 -21.61 -19.10 18.85
C GLY A 370 -20.37 -19.32 18.02
N TYR A 371 -20.01 -20.58 17.75
CA TYR A 371 -18.76 -20.87 17.03
C TYR A 371 -18.85 -22.08 16.11
N VAL A 372 -17.97 -22.13 15.11
CA VAL A 372 -17.74 -23.27 14.22
C VAL A 372 -16.26 -23.61 14.21
N SER A 373 -15.91 -24.86 14.54
CA SER A 373 -14.54 -25.37 14.51
C SER A 373 -14.24 -26.08 13.20
N ILE A 374 -13.08 -25.80 12.63
CA ILE A 374 -12.62 -26.24 11.32
C ILE A 374 -11.18 -26.71 11.48
N GLU A 375 -10.91 -27.95 11.14
CA GLU A 375 -9.56 -28.52 11.17
C GLU A 375 -9.01 -28.53 9.75
N ILE A 376 -7.82 -27.94 9.56
CA ILE A 376 -7.13 -27.82 8.28
C ILE A 376 -5.71 -28.34 8.46
N GLU A 377 -5.27 -29.21 7.55
CA GLU A 377 -3.89 -29.69 7.54
C GLU A 377 -3.02 -28.65 6.83
N ILE A 378 -2.04 -28.10 7.55
CA ILE A 378 -1.05 -27.17 7.03
C ILE A 378 0.19 -27.96 6.60
N ASP A 379 0.56 -27.83 5.33
CA ASP A 379 1.75 -28.45 4.77
C ASP A 379 3.02 -27.69 5.16
N LYS A 380 4.08 -28.44 5.44
CA LYS A 380 5.40 -27.87 5.71
C LYS A 380 5.93 -27.18 4.47
N ASN A 381 6.37 -25.93 4.62
CA ASN A 381 6.98 -25.19 3.53
C ASN A 381 8.52 -25.19 3.66
N PRO A 382 9.26 -25.87 2.77
CA PRO A 382 10.73 -25.90 2.84
C PRO A 382 11.39 -24.54 2.68
N LEU A 383 10.68 -23.56 2.09
CA LEU A 383 11.15 -22.19 1.89
C LEU A 383 10.79 -21.27 3.05
N TYR A 384 9.96 -21.74 3.99
CA TYR A 384 9.56 -20.98 5.17
C TYR A 384 10.47 -21.30 6.34
N GLU A 385 11.21 -20.30 6.81
CA GLU A 385 12.02 -20.39 8.02
C GLU A 385 11.35 -19.58 9.13
N LYS A 386 10.77 -20.25 10.14
CA LYS A 386 9.94 -19.64 11.21
C LYS A 386 10.75 -18.83 12.26
N SER A 387 11.92 -18.32 11.90
CA SER A 387 12.77 -17.60 12.84
C SER A 387 12.14 -16.25 13.23
N ILE A 388 11.55 -16.24 14.43
CA ILE A 388 11.22 -15.09 15.30
C ILE A 388 9.86 -14.41 15.04
N VAL A 389 8.77 -15.10 15.41
CA VAL A 389 7.60 -14.41 16.00
C VAL A 389 7.21 -15.20 17.26
N THR A 390 7.69 -14.76 18.41
CA THR A 390 7.05 -15.09 19.68
C THR A 390 6.49 -13.78 20.22
N THR A 391 5.19 -13.61 20.05
CA THR A 391 4.43 -12.48 20.57
C THR A 391 4.59 -12.44 22.10
N PRO A 392 4.93 -11.28 22.70
CA PRO A 392 5.17 -11.19 24.12
C PRO A 392 3.86 -11.32 24.90
N THR A 393 3.64 -12.49 25.51
CA THR A 393 2.70 -12.59 26.62
C THR A 393 3.32 -11.90 27.83
N THR A 394 2.65 -10.85 28.27
CA THR A 394 2.91 -10.10 29.50
C THR A 394 2.94 -11.03 30.71
N GLN A 395 4.13 -11.30 31.25
CA GLN A 395 4.51 -11.40 32.68
C GLN A 395 5.77 -12.26 32.84
N ASP A 396 6.94 -11.63 32.78
CA ASP A 396 7.83 -11.48 33.94
C ASP A 396 9.05 -10.65 33.52
N LEU A 397 9.37 -9.65 34.33
CA LEU A 397 10.57 -8.83 34.18
C LEU A 397 11.79 -9.60 34.69
N ASP A 398 12.91 -9.39 34.01
CA ASP A 398 14.29 -9.79 34.36
C ASP A 398 14.77 -11.19 33.94
N GLU A 399 15.21 -11.33 32.69
CA GLU A 399 16.64 -11.37 32.35
C GLU A 399 16.83 -11.15 30.84
N LYS A 400 17.52 -10.07 30.47
CA LYS A 400 17.86 -9.73 29.08
C LYS A 400 18.80 -10.78 28.48
N SER A 401 18.33 -11.57 27.53
CA SER A 401 19.18 -12.06 26.44
C SER A 401 19.05 -11.08 25.26
N ASN A 402 20.11 -10.30 25.04
CA ASN A 402 20.26 -9.42 23.87
C ASN A 402 20.54 -10.27 22.63
N GLU A 403 19.58 -11.03 22.12
CA GLU A 403 19.78 -11.74 20.87
C GLU A 403 19.52 -10.79 19.69
N ILE A 404 20.60 -10.52 18.94
CA ILE A 404 20.55 -9.67 17.76
C ILE A 404 19.89 -10.48 16.64
N PRO A 405 18.82 -9.98 16.00
CA PRO A 405 18.17 -10.70 14.90
C PRO A 405 19.15 -11.18 13.81
N SER A 406 19.04 -12.44 13.42
CA SER A 406 19.98 -13.08 12.47
C SER A 406 20.05 -12.40 11.10
N TRP A 407 19.02 -11.67 10.67
CA TRP A 407 19.09 -10.90 9.43
C TRP A 407 20.16 -9.78 9.48
N ILE A 408 20.51 -9.29 10.67
CA ILE A 408 21.56 -8.29 10.85
C ILE A 408 22.94 -8.93 10.62
N LYS A 409 23.08 -10.24 10.90
CA LYS A 409 24.28 -11.02 10.60
C LYS A 409 24.55 -11.11 9.10
N ASN A 410 23.50 -11.21 8.29
CA ASN A 410 23.62 -11.18 6.83
C ASN A 410 24.20 -9.84 6.33
N ASN A 411 23.73 -8.71 6.90
CA ASN A 411 24.26 -7.38 6.58
C ASN A 411 25.73 -7.23 7.00
N ALA A 412 26.12 -7.83 8.13
CA ALA A 412 27.52 -7.86 8.56
C ALA A 412 28.41 -8.72 7.65
N GLY A 413 27.88 -9.82 7.11
CA GLY A 413 28.57 -10.64 6.11
C GLY A 413 28.79 -9.87 4.81
N TRP A 414 27.75 -9.21 4.30
CA TRP A 414 27.86 -8.36 3.10
C TRP A 414 28.78 -7.16 3.29
N TRP A 415 28.82 -6.59 4.50
CA TRP A 415 29.83 -5.59 4.85
C TRP A 415 31.23 -6.19 4.82
N ALA A 416 31.46 -7.33 5.47
CA ALA A 416 32.76 -8.01 5.51
C ALA A 416 33.31 -8.34 4.10
N ASP A 417 32.44 -8.80 3.21
CA ASP A 417 32.76 -9.13 1.82
C ASP A 417 32.95 -7.91 0.91
N GLY A 418 32.69 -6.69 1.43
CA GLY A 418 32.83 -5.43 0.70
C GLY A 418 31.67 -5.12 -0.26
N SER A 419 30.57 -5.88 -0.17
CA SER A 419 29.33 -5.63 -0.90
C SER A 419 28.54 -4.45 -0.33
N ILE A 420 28.73 -4.14 0.96
CA ILE A 420 28.24 -2.92 1.63
C ILE A 420 29.46 -2.07 2.02
N ASP A 421 29.41 -0.77 1.75
CA ASP A 421 30.45 0.17 2.16
C ASP A 421 30.36 0.52 3.66
N ASP A 422 31.45 1.06 4.19
CA ASP A 422 31.59 1.35 5.62
C ASP A 422 30.53 2.36 6.12
N ASP A 423 30.18 3.38 5.33
CA ASP A 423 29.20 4.39 5.73
C ASP A 423 27.77 3.81 5.75
N SER A 424 27.40 3.02 4.74
CA SER A 424 26.11 2.33 4.66
C SER A 424 25.91 1.35 5.83
N PHE A 425 26.94 0.59 6.18
CA PHE A 425 26.88 -0.36 7.30
C PHE A 425 26.72 0.37 8.65
N ILE A 426 27.47 1.46 8.86
CA ILE A 426 27.39 2.26 10.09
C ILE A 426 26.02 2.92 10.26
N GLN A 427 25.42 3.44 9.18
CA GLN A 427 24.07 4.01 9.22
C GLN A 427 23.00 2.96 9.56
N GLY A 428 23.14 1.75 9.00
CA GLY A 428 22.28 0.61 9.36
C GLY A 428 22.39 0.24 10.84
N LEU A 429 23.59 0.20 11.39
CA LEU A 429 23.81 -0.04 12.83
C LEU A 429 23.23 1.07 13.70
N GLN A 430 23.39 2.34 13.33
CA GLN A 430 22.81 3.47 14.05
C GLN A 430 21.28 3.39 14.09
N PHE A 431 20.64 3.00 12.98
CA PHE A 431 19.21 2.78 12.92
C PHE A 431 18.78 1.64 13.85
N LEU A 432 19.48 0.51 13.83
CA LEU A 432 19.21 -0.64 14.69
C LEU A 432 19.30 -0.32 16.18
N ILE A 433 20.27 0.52 16.56
CA ILE A 433 20.44 0.99 17.93
C ILE A 433 19.30 1.95 18.32
N LYS A 434 18.93 2.85 17.41
CA LYS A 434 17.87 3.85 17.63
C LYS A 434 16.49 3.23 17.79
N GLU A 435 16.15 2.26 16.94
CA GLU A 435 14.86 1.55 16.99
C GLU A 435 14.82 0.48 18.09
N GLY A 436 15.88 0.36 18.89
CA GLY A 436 15.96 -0.57 20.03
C GLY A 436 16.16 -2.04 19.64
N ILE A 437 16.36 -2.32 18.35
CA ILE A 437 16.56 -3.65 17.76
C ILE A 437 17.94 -4.21 18.18
N MET A 438 18.95 -3.36 18.34
CA MET A 438 20.29 -3.73 18.84
C MET A 438 20.63 -2.90 20.08
N GLN A 439 20.92 -3.57 21.19
CA GLN A 439 21.28 -2.91 22.44
C GLN A 439 22.79 -2.94 22.63
N ILE A 440 23.45 -1.78 22.66
CA ILE A 440 24.87 -1.68 22.99
C ILE A 440 25.01 -1.42 24.51
N PRO A 441 25.81 -2.21 25.24
CA PRO A 441 26.07 -1.95 26.65
C PRO A 441 26.64 -0.54 26.86
N PRO A 442 26.42 0.10 28.02
CA PRO A 442 26.81 1.50 28.25
C PRO A 442 28.26 1.77 27.85
N THR A 443 28.46 2.60 26.83
CA THR A 443 29.77 2.89 26.23
C THR A 443 29.98 4.41 26.17
N THR A 444 31.18 4.89 26.51
CA THR A 444 31.50 6.31 26.46
C THR A 444 31.96 6.71 25.06
N GLN A 445 31.28 7.67 24.44
CA GLN A 445 31.63 8.22 23.13
C GLN A 445 33.01 8.89 23.15
N GLY A 446 33.89 8.51 22.22
CA GLY A 446 35.20 9.11 22.01
C GLY A 446 35.17 10.44 21.25
N ILE A 447 36.26 11.20 21.36
CA ILE A 447 36.50 12.40 20.53
C ILE A 447 37.38 11.95 19.37
N GLY A 448 36.80 11.85 18.17
CA GLY A 448 37.40 11.19 17.00
C GLY A 448 38.86 11.57 16.73
N SER A 449 39.69 10.56 16.49
CA SER A 449 41.16 10.66 16.36
C SER A 449 41.68 10.97 14.94
N GLY A 450 40.80 11.44 14.04
CA GLY A 450 41.20 12.03 12.74
C GLY A 450 41.38 11.06 11.57
N THR A 451 41.16 9.75 11.78
CA THR A 451 40.97 8.77 10.71
C THR A 451 39.58 8.16 10.86
N ASN A 452 38.64 8.49 9.97
CA ASN A 452 37.30 7.88 9.93
C ASN A 452 37.32 6.45 9.34
N GLU A 453 38.49 5.82 9.27
CA GLU A 453 38.66 4.50 8.67
C GLU A 453 38.40 3.41 9.70
N ILE A 454 37.49 2.49 9.36
CA ILE A 454 37.16 1.35 10.21
C ILE A 454 38.33 0.35 10.18
N PRO A 455 38.90 -0.04 11.34
CA PRO A 455 39.94 -1.05 11.38
C PRO A 455 39.50 -2.38 10.76
N SER A 456 40.33 -2.97 9.90
CA SER A 456 40.00 -4.20 9.17
C SER A 456 39.67 -5.39 10.07
N TRP A 457 40.16 -5.42 11.32
CA TRP A 457 39.81 -6.48 12.27
C TRP A 457 38.32 -6.46 12.68
N ILE A 458 37.67 -5.29 12.67
CA ILE A 458 36.24 -5.16 12.97
C ILE A 458 35.42 -5.70 11.81
N LYS A 459 35.87 -5.45 10.58
CA LYS A 459 35.29 -6.00 9.35
C LYS A 459 35.43 -7.53 9.28
N ASN A 460 36.59 -8.06 9.71
CA ASN A 460 36.77 -9.51 9.86
C ASN A 460 35.85 -10.11 10.94
N ASN A 461 35.67 -9.42 12.06
CA ASN A 461 34.75 -9.86 13.11
C ASN A 461 33.29 -9.86 12.63
N ALA A 462 32.89 -8.91 11.77
CA ALA A 462 31.57 -8.92 11.14
C ALA A 462 31.35 -10.16 10.26
N GLY A 463 32.36 -10.58 9.49
CA GLY A 463 32.30 -11.81 8.71
C GLY A 463 32.19 -13.05 9.60
N TRP A 464 33.02 -13.14 10.65
CA TRP A 464 32.92 -14.24 11.61
C TRP A 464 31.61 -14.25 12.40
N TRP A 465 31.02 -13.09 12.64
CA TRP A 465 29.72 -12.98 13.28
C TRP A 465 28.60 -13.41 12.33
N ALA A 466 28.72 -13.06 11.04
CA ALA A 466 27.83 -13.52 9.97
C ALA A 466 27.82 -15.04 9.82
N ASP A 467 29.01 -15.66 9.85
CA ASP A 467 29.19 -17.11 9.75
C ASP A 467 28.89 -17.87 11.05
N GLY A 468 28.46 -17.16 12.12
CA GLY A 468 28.20 -17.76 13.44
C GLY A 468 29.45 -18.27 14.17
N SER A 469 30.65 -17.86 13.73
CA SER A 469 31.94 -18.23 14.34
C SER A 469 32.25 -17.43 15.61
N ILE A 470 31.63 -16.27 15.80
CA ILE A 470 31.64 -15.52 17.07
C ILE A 470 30.21 -15.17 17.51
N ASP A 471 30.02 -15.01 18.82
CA ASP A 471 28.73 -14.65 19.40
C ASP A 471 28.43 -13.14 19.30
N ASP A 472 27.18 -12.77 19.57
CA ASP A 472 26.68 -11.39 19.49
C ASP A 472 27.44 -10.47 20.44
N ASP A 473 27.77 -10.94 21.64
CA ASP A 473 28.56 -10.19 22.63
C ASP A 473 29.98 -9.89 22.12
N SER A 474 30.62 -10.83 21.42
CA SER A 474 31.95 -10.62 20.81
C SER A 474 31.91 -9.59 19.69
N PHE A 475 30.84 -9.56 18.89
CA PHE A 475 30.67 -8.55 17.85
C PHE A 475 30.34 -7.16 18.44
N ILE A 476 29.44 -7.10 19.42
CA ILE A 476 29.08 -5.89 20.16
C ILE A 476 30.33 -5.23 20.77
N GLN A 477 31.27 -6.01 21.33
CA GLN A 477 32.53 -5.45 21.87
C GLN A 477 33.33 -4.69 20.80
N GLY A 478 33.28 -5.13 19.53
CA GLY A 478 33.86 -4.42 18.40
C GLY A 478 33.14 -3.09 18.10
N LEU A 479 31.81 -3.06 18.20
CA LEU A 479 31.02 -1.83 18.05
C LEU A 479 31.28 -0.84 19.19
N GLN A 480 31.42 -1.33 20.43
CA GLN A 480 31.80 -0.50 21.58
C GLN A 480 33.16 0.16 21.38
N PHE A 481 34.10 -0.53 20.73
CA PHE A 481 35.38 0.05 20.35
C PHE A 481 35.22 1.20 19.36
N LEU A 482 34.41 1.04 18.30
CA LEU A 482 34.15 2.11 17.31
C LEU A 482 33.56 3.37 17.95
N ILE A 483 32.65 3.20 18.90
CA ILE A 483 32.01 4.28 19.66
C ILE A 483 33.04 4.96 20.56
N LYS A 484 33.86 4.17 21.27
CA LYS A 484 34.87 4.66 22.22
C LYS A 484 36.01 5.42 21.54
N GLU A 485 36.40 5.04 20.34
CA GLU A 485 37.42 5.74 19.56
C GLU A 485 36.86 6.93 18.76
N GLY A 486 35.53 7.14 18.78
CA GLY A 486 34.86 8.23 18.08
C GLY A 486 34.77 8.05 16.57
N ILE A 487 34.88 6.80 16.08
CA ILE A 487 34.73 6.43 14.67
C ILE A 487 33.24 6.29 14.32
N MET A 488 32.44 5.74 15.25
CA MET A 488 30.98 5.69 15.17
C MET A 488 30.39 6.67 16.18
N THR A 489 29.42 7.49 15.79
CA THR A 489 28.68 8.38 16.69
C THR A 489 27.26 7.86 16.87
N ILE A 490 26.80 7.72 18.11
CA ILE A 490 25.38 7.45 18.37
C ILE A 490 24.72 8.79 18.72
N SER A 491 23.94 9.35 17.78
CA SER A 491 23.05 10.47 18.08
C SER A 491 21.74 9.92 18.65
N SER A 492 21.49 10.23 19.92
CA SER A 492 20.23 9.95 20.62
C SER A 492 19.04 10.65 19.98
#